data_AF-A0A2H6BTR7-F1
#
_entry.id   AF-A0A2H6BTR7-F1
#
_cell.length_a   1.000
_cell.length_b   1.000
_cell.length_c   1.000
_cell.angle_alpha   90.00
_cell.angle_beta   90.00
_cell.angle_gamma   90.00
#
_symmetry.space_group_name_H-M   'P 1'
#
loop_
_entity.id
_entity.type
_entity.pdbx_description
1 polymer ?
#
loop_
_entity_poly.entity_id
_entity_poly.type
_entity_poly.pdbx_seq_one_letter_code
_entity_poly.pdbx_strand_id
1 'polypeptide(L)' 'MNPLVNYFRNLHEIHSSQAAVKETSYYGTLETLLNEIGKTLKPRVGFHASTVRTSV' A
#
# COMPACT_ATOMS: atom_id res chain seq x y z
N MET A 1 -8.35 -7.49 11.18
CA MET A 1 -9.12 -7.39 9.91
C MET A 1 -8.28 -8.00 8.80
N ASN A 2 -8.86 -8.84 7.93
CA ASN A 2 -8.11 -9.45 6.83
C ASN A 2 -7.98 -8.42 5.67
N PRO A 3 -6.77 -7.97 5.31
CA PRO A 3 -6.58 -6.90 4.33
C PRO A 3 -7.11 -7.27 2.94
N LEU A 4 -7.17 -8.57 2.60
CA LEU A 4 -7.77 -9.04 1.36
C LEU A 4 -9.30 -8.85 1.33
N VAL A 5 -9.97 -9.09 2.45
CA VAL A 5 -11.43 -8.89 2.55
C VAL A 5 -11.79 -7.42 2.34
N ASN A 6 -10.96 -6.51 2.87
CA ASN A 6 -11.16 -5.08 2.70
C ASN A 6 -10.86 -4.63 1.26
N TYR A 7 -9.81 -5.19 0.64
CA TYR A 7 -9.48 -4.96 -0.76
C TYR A 7 -10.63 -5.33 -1.70
N PHE A 8 -11.19 -6.55 -1.57
CA PHE A 8 -12.29 -6.99 -2.42
C PHE A 8 -13.59 -6.18 -2.20
N ARG A 9 -13.86 -5.76 -0.97
CA ARG A 9 -14.99 -4.87 -0.67
C ARG A 9 -14.85 -3.53 -1.39
N ASN A 10 -13.69 -2.90 -1.27
CA ASN A 10 -13.42 -1.61 -1.92
C ASN A 10 -13.48 -1.72 -3.45
N LEU A 11 -12.98 -2.82 -4.02
CA LEU A 11 -13.13 -3.08 -5.45
C LEU A 11 -14.60 -3.20 -5.87
N HIS A 12 -15.41 -3.92 -5.09
CA HIS A 12 -16.83 -4.08 -5.36
C HIS A 12 -17.57 -2.73 -5.29
N GLU A 13 -17.22 -1.86 -4.34
CA GLU A 13 -17.79 -0.52 -4.21
C GLU A 13 -17.41 0.41 -5.38
N ILE A 14 -16.14 0.39 -5.81
CA ILE A 14 -15.68 1.16 -6.99
C ILE A 14 -16.41 0.69 -8.26
N HIS A 15 -16.57 -0.61 -8.42
CA HIS A 15 -17.28 -1.19 -9.57
C HIS A 15 -18.78 -0.89 -9.52
N SER A 16 -19.42 -1.06 -8.36
CA SER A 16 -20.86 -0.85 -8.16
C SER A 16 -21.28 0.61 -8.28
N SER A 17 -20.39 1.56 -7.95
CA SER A 17 -20.67 2.99 -8.02
C SER A 17 -20.52 3.56 -9.44
N GLN A 18 -20.03 2.77 -10.40
CA GLN A 18 -19.57 3.26 -11.72
C GLN A 18 -18.57 4.44 -11.62
N ALA A 19 -17.99 4.71 -10.43
CA ALA A 19 -16.97 5.74 -10.22
C ALA A 19 -15.60 5.34 -10.81
N ALA A 20 -15.53 4.15 -11.42
CA ALA A 20 -14.42 3.61 -12.18
C ALA A 20 -14.18 4.32 -13.53
N VAL A 21 -14.42 5.65 -13.62
CA VAL A 21 -14.33 6.41 -14.89
C VAL A 21 -12.88 6.66 -15.35
N LYS A 22 -11.86 6.32 -14.56
CA LYS A 22 -10.46 6.29 -15.01
C LYS A 22 -9.71 5.16 -14.30
N GLU A 23 -8.82 4.47 -15.03
CA GLU A 23 -7.94 3.38 -14.54
C GLU A 23 -7.21 3.70 -13.22
N THR A 24 -7.13 4.99 -12.83
CA THR A 24 -6.51 5.48 -11.61
C THR A 24 -7.30 5.26 -10.32
N SER A 25 -8.63 5.06 -10.36
CA SER A 25 -9.46 4.93 -9.15
C SER A 25 -9.12 3.67 -8.32
N TYR A 26 -8.46 2.68 -8.94
CA TYR A 26 -8.11 1.42 -8.29
C TYR A 26 -6.77 1.47 -7.53
N TYR A 27 -5.89 2.43 -7.84
CA TYR A 27 -4.54 2.47 -7.27
C TYR A 27 -4.53 2.73 -5.76
N GLY A 28 -5.43 3.58 -5.23
CA GLY A 28 -5.50 3.82 -3.79
C GLY A 28 -5.88 2.56 -2.99
N THR A 29 -6.74 1.72 -3.56
CA THR A 29 -7.15 0.45 -2.95
C THR A 29 -6.00 -0.56 -2.94
N LEU A 30 -5.22 -0.61 -4.02
CA LEU A 30 -4.03 -1.44 -4.11
C LEU A 30 -2.89 -0.96 -3.18
N GLU A 31 -2.63 0.34 -3.13
CA GLU A 31 -1.65 0.95 -2.21
C GLU A 31 -1.96 0.59 -0.76
N THR A 32 -3.23 0.69 -0.37
CA THR A 32 -3.69 0.33 0.98
C THR A 32 -3.37 -1.14 1.30
N LEU A 33 -3.65 -2.06 0.38
CA LEU A 33 -3.33 -3.47 0.55
C LEU A 33 -1.82 -3.70 0.72
N LEU A 34 -1.01 -3.10 -0.15
CA LEU A 34 0.44 -3.24 -0.11
C LEU A 34 1.05 -2.67 1.17
N ASN A 35 0.54 -1.56 1.67
CA ASN A 35 0.96 -0.97 2.94
C ASN A 35 0.63 -1.88 4.13
N GLU A 36 -0.58 -2.43 4.17
CA GLU A 36 -0.98 -3.35 5.25
C GLU A 36 -0.15 -4.65 5.22
N ILE A 37 0.12 -5.21 4.04
CA ILE A 37 1.03 -6.35 3.90
C ILE A 37 2.46 -5.95 4.30
N GLY A 38 2.95 -4.81 3.83
CA GLY A 38 4.29 -4.29 4.12
C GLY A 38 4.57 -4.14 5.62
N LYS A 39 3.58 -3.69 6.40
CA LYS A 39 3.66 -3.61 7.87
C LYS A 39 3.87 -4.99 8.54
N THR A 40 3.35 -6.06 7.93
CA THR A 40 3.52 -7.43 8.46
C THR A 40 4.85 -8.07 8.05
N LEU A 41 5.49 -7.55 7.00
CA LEU A 41 6.76 -8.07 6.51
C LEU A 41 7.90 -7.56 7.39
N LYS A 42 8.71 -8.49 7.91
CA LYS A 42 9.97 -8.13 8.56
C LYS A 42 10.95 -7.63 7.48
N PRO A 43 11.47 -6.40 7.58
CA PRO A 43 12.41 -5.89 6.60
C PRO A 43 13.68 -6.75 6.61
N ARG A 44 13.98 -7.37 5.46
CA ARG A 44 15.22 -8.14 5.27
C ARG A 44 16.42 -7.27 4.89
N VAL A 45 16.17 -6.05 4.40
CA VAL A 45 17.20 -5.05 4.15
C VAL A 45 17.16 -4.05 5.30
N GLY A 46 18.14 -4.13 6.19
CA GLY A 46 18.38 -3.07 7.14
C GLY A 46 18.78 -1.83 6.35
N PHE A 47 18.05 -0.73 6.51
CA PHE A 47 18.50 0.58 6.07
C PHE A 47 19.82 0.86 6.80
N HIS A 48 20.94 0.58 6.14
CA HIS A 48 22.24 1.05 6.61
C HIS A 48 22.25 2.54 6.27
N ALA A 49 21.76 3.36 7.21
CA ALA A 49 21.99 4.79 7.15
C ALA A 49 23.50 4.96 7.17
N SER A 50 24.10 5.20 6.00
CA SER A 50 25.47 5.68 5.92
C SER A 50 25.48 7.05 6.57
N THR A 51 25.67 7.10 7.89
CA THR A 51 25.90 8.32 8.64
C THR A 51 27.19 8.91 8.10
N VAL A 52 27.06 9.85 7.16
CA VAL A 52 28.16 10.73 6.78
C VAL A 52 28.49 11.53 8.03
N ARG A 53 29.53 11.12 8.76
CA ARG A 53 30.15 11.98 9.76
C ARG A 53 30.83 13.12 9.01
N THR A 54 30.15 14.26 8.90
CA THR A 54 30.80 15.52 8.60
C THR A 54 31.67 15.87 9.80
N SER A 55 32.97 15.61 9.67
CA SER A 55 33.97 16.17 10.59
C SER A 55 34.05 17.68 10.35
N VAL A 56 33.83 18.46 11.39
CA VAL A 56 34.19 19.87 11.50
C VAL A 56 35.51 20.03 12.24
#